data_AF-A0AAU8SB18-F1
#
_entry.id   AF-A0AAU8SB18-F1
#
_cell.length_a   1.000
_cell.length_b   1.000
_cell.length_c   1.000
_cell.angle_alpha   90.00
_cell.angle_beta   90.00
_cell.angle_gamma   90.00
#
_symmetry.space_group_name_H-M   'P 1'
#
loop_
_entity.id
_entity.type
_entity.pdbx_description
1 polymer ?
#
loop_
_entity_poly.entity_id
_entity_poly.type
_entity_poly.pdbx_seq_one_letter_code
_entity_poly.pdbx_strand_id
1 'polypeptide(L)'
;MQIQLPTLADGEIYLGGFVDKNGDVTHTVLLPGDNDRGTWQEQMDWAKSIGGDLPTRAELVIAYEQHRDLFEKAAYWSNTPDDDPDYAGWAWYQHFGNGNQHDRHQVTELRARAVRRLSI
;
A
#
# COMPACT_ATOMS: atom_id res chain seq x y z
N MET A 1 22.10 18.07 -4.60
CA MET A 1 22.34 16.68 -4.15
C MET A 1 21.21 15.83 -4.66
N GLN A 2 21.49 14.71 -5.34
CA GLN A 2 20.44 13.76 -5.74
C GLN A 2 20.24 12.75 -4.61
N ILE A 3 18.98 12.40 -4.34
CA ILE A 3 18.64 11.35 -3.38
C ILE A 3 19.04 10.01 -4.01
N GLN A 4 19.78 9.19 -3.29
CA GLN A 4 20.09 7.82 -3.71
C GLN A 4 18.81 7.00 -3.64
N LEU A 5 18.51 6.25 -4.70
CA LEU A 5 17.36 5.35 -4.74
C LEU A 5 17.81 3.90 -4.47
N PRO A 6 16.94 3.06 -3.90
CA PRO A 6 17.23 1.64 -3.77
C PRO A 6 17.29 0.97 -5.15
N THR A 7 18.11 -0.07 -5.26
CA THR A 7 18.09 -0.96 -6.42
C THR A 7 16.72 -1.66 -6.52
N LEU A 8 16.19 -1.73 -7.74
CA LEU A 8 14.94 -2.40 -8.06
C LEU A 8 15.22 -3.76 -8.71
N ALA A 9 14.48 -4.78 -8.30
CA ALA A 9 14.41 -6.06 -9.00
C ALA A 9 13.44 -5.99 -10.19
N ASP A 10 13.47 -6.99 -11.05
CA ASP A 10 12.61 -7.04 -12.23
C ASP A 10 11.11 -6.95 -11.86
N GLY A 11 10.40 -6.01 -12.48
CA GLY A 11 8.97 -5.78 -12.25
C GLY A 11 8.65 -4.93 -11.02
N GLU A 12 9.64 -4.54 -10.21
CA GLU A 12 9.43 -3.60 -9.11
C GLU A 12 9.35 -2.16 -9.58
N ILE A 13 8.57 -1.35 -8.87
CA ILE A 13 8.33 0.04 -9.22
C ILE A 13 8.58 0.92 -7.99
N TYR A 14 9.45 1.90 -8.14
CA TYR A 14 9.67 2.88 -7.09
C TYR A 14 8.46 3.81 -6.97
N LEU A 15 7.82 3.85 -5.79
CA LEU A 15 6.68 4.74 -5.54
C LEU A 15 7.14 6.10 -5.00
N GLY A 16 8.08 6.11 -4.05
CA GLY A 16 8.49 7.36 -3.43
C GLY A 16 9.29 7.19 -2.15
N GLY A 17 9.83 8.30 -1.66
CA GLY A 17 10.55 8.36 -0.38
C GLY A 17 9.78 9.26 0.59
N PHE A 18 9.58 8.77 1.81
CA PHE A 18 8.93 9.49 2.89
C PHE A 18 9.99 9.91 3.90
N VAL A 19 10.08 11.21 4.17
CA VAL A 19 11.06 11.78 5.09
C VAL A 19 10.41 11.92 6.46
N ASP A 20 11.04 11.39 7.50
CA ASP A 20 10.57 11.54 8.86
C ASP A 20 11.06 12.85 9.51
N LYS A 21 10.68 13.07 10.78
CA LYS A 21 11.07 14.28 11.53
C LYS A 21 12.57 14.41 11.79
N ASN A 22 13.34 13.32 11.69
CA ASN A 22 14.78 13.30 11.90
C ASN A 22 15.53 13.55 10.57
N GLY A 23 14.81 13.55 9.44
CA GLY A 23 15.39 13.64 8.10
C GLY A 23 15.71 12.28 7.49
N ASP A 24 15.33 11.17 8.14
CA ASP A 24 15.56 9.83 7.62
C ASP A 24 14.55 9.52 6.51
N VAL A 25 15.03 8.95 5.40
CA VAL A 25 14.20 8.61 4.26
C VAL A 25 13.81 7.14 4.30
N THR A 26 12.51 6.86 4.24
CA THR A 26 11.99 5.52 3.96
C THR A 26 11.49 5.45 2.53
N HIS A 27 12.18 4.66 1.71
CA HIS A 27 11.84 4.41 0.32
C HIS A 27 10.81 3.30 0.21
N THR A 28 9.77 3.51 -0.58
CA THR A 28 8.71 2.54 -0.87
C THR A 28 8.82 2.05 -2.29
N VAL A 29 8.82 0.74 -2.44
CA VAL A 29 8.86 0.03 -3.73
C VAL A 29 7.63 -0.88 -3.82
N LEU A 30 6.84 -0.71 -4.87
CA LEU A 30 5.74 -1.60 -5.24
C LEU A 30 6.29 -2.91 -5.79
N LEU A 31 5.87 -4.02 -5.20
CA LEU A 31 6.21 -5.36 -5.65
C LEU A 31 5.37 -5.76 -6.88
N PRO A 32 5.90 -6.62 -7.76
CA PRO A 32 5.13 -7.15 -8.87
C PRO A 32 3.95 -8.02 -8.39
N GLY A 33 2.88 -8.02 -9.17
CA GLY A 33 1.67 -8.81 -8.91
C GLY A 33 0.64 -8.13 -8.01
N ASP A 34 -0.55 -8.70 -7.97
CA ASP A 34 -1.66 -8.33 -7.12
C ASP A 34 -2.29 -9.59 -6.50
N ASN A 35 -3.19 -9.39 -5.53
CA ASN A 35 -4.07 -10.45 -5.05
C ASN A 35 -5.51 -10.11 -5.37
N ASP A 36 -6.29 -11.16 -5.63
CA ASP A 36 -7.73 -11.02 -5.77
C ASP A 36 -8.39 -10.62 -4.45
N ARG A 37 -9.71 -10.45 -4.45
CA ARG A 37 -10.42 -9.92 -3.28
C ARG A 37 -10.32 -10.88 -2.08
N GLY A 38 -10.07 -10.30 -0.90
CA GLY A 38 -9.95 -11.03 0.36
C GLY A 38 -10.10 -10.09 1.54
N THR A 39 -10.34 -10.67 2.72
CA THR A 39 -10.41 -9.94 3.98
C THR A 39 -9.08 -9.23 4.28
N TRP A 40 -9.12 -8.19 5.10
CA TRP A 40 -7.92 -7.41 5.42
C TRP A 40 -6.79 -8.28 5.98
N GLN A 41 -7.11 -9.24 6.87
CA GLN A 41 -6.12 -10.14 7.44
C GLN A 41 -5.51 -11.10 6.38
N GLU A 42 -6.33 -11.69 5.52
CA GLU A 42 -5.84 -12.52 4.41
C GLU A 42 -4.89 -11.74 3.49
N GLN A 43 -5.16 -10.45 3.31
CA GLN A 43 -4.38 -9.59 2.42
C GLN A 43 -3.07 -9.12 3.07
N MET A 44 -3.08 -8.84 4.37
CA MET A 44 -1.86 -8.63 5.15
C MET A 44 -0.96 -9.87 5.12
N ASP A 45 -1.54 -11.07 5.25
CA ASP A 45 -0.80 -12.32 5.24
C ASP A 45 -0.25 -12.67 3.84
N TRP A 46 -1.05 -12.42 2.79
CA TRP A 46 -0.57 -12.54 1.41
C TRP A 46 0.62 -11.60 1.14
N ALA A 47 0.52 -10.31 1.52
CA ALA A 47 1.60 -9.36 1.27
C ALA A 47 2.90 -9.78 1.98
N LYS A 48 2.80 -10.26 3.24
CA LYS A 48 3.93 -10.83 3.98
C LYS A 48 4.51 -12.07 3.31
N SER A 49 3.67 -12.94 2.75
CA SER A 49 4.11 -14.18 2.10
C SER A 49 5.03 -13.93 0.90
N ILE A 50 4.91 -12.77 0.25
CA ILE A 50 5.77 -12.35 -0.86
C ILE A 50 6.87 -11.36 -0.42
N GLY A 51 7.13 -11.26 0.88
CA GLY A 51 8.19 -10.42 1.44
C GLY A 51 7.86 -8.93 1.50
N GLY A 52 6.59 -8.57 1.39
CA GLY A 52 6.11 -7.19 1.46
C GLY A 52 5.14 -6.94 2.61
N ASP A 53 4.43 -5.83 2.48
CA ASP A 53 3.35 -5.38 3.35
C ASP A 53 2.30 -4.67 2.48
N LEU A 54 1.07 -4.51 2.97
CA LEU A 54 0.12 -3.67 2.25
C LEU A 54 0.64 -2.21 2.21
N PRO A 55 0.32 -1.43 1.16
CA PRO A 55 0.68 -0.03 1.12
C PRO A 55 0.00 0.73 2.26
N THR A 56 0.65 1.78 2.76
CA THR A 56 -0.02 2.74 3.64
C THR A 56 -1.05 3.54 2.86
N ARG A 57 -1.93 4.25 3.57
CA ARG A 57 -2.82 5.24 2.96
C ARG A 57 -2.09 6.24 2.06
N ALA A 58 -0.94 6.77 2.50
CA ALA A 58 -0.17 7.73 1.72
C ALA A 58 0.43 7.10 0.46
N GLU A 59 0.93 5.87 0.57
CA GLU A 59 1.48 5.12 -0.56
C GLU A 59 0.41 4.75 -1.59
N LEU A 60 -0.82 4.44 -1.17
CA LEU A 60 -1.94 4.24 -2.09
C LEU A 60 -2.27 5.52 -2.88
N VAL A 61 -2.20 6.71 -2.27
CA VAL A 61 -2.37 7.98 -3.00
C VAL A 61 -1.32 8.10 -4.07
N ILE A 62 -0.04 7.90 -3.73
CA ILE A 62 1.06 7.99 -4.69
C ILE A 62 0.90 6.97 -5.82
N ALA A 63 0.54 5.74 -5.50
CA ALA A 63 0.29 4.71 -6.51
C ALA A 63 -0.88 5.09 -7.45
N TYR A 64 -1.94 5.72 -6.93
CA TYR A 64 -3.05 6.21 -7.74
C TYR A 64 -2.67 7.40 -8.62
N GLU A 65 -1.89 8.36 -8.11
CA GLU A 65 -1.51 9.54 -8.87
C GLU A 65 -0.51 9.21 -9.99
N GLN A 66 0.41 8.28 -9.75
CA GLN A 66 1.55 8.03 -10.65
C GLN A 66 1.46 6.74 -11.45
N HIS A 67 0.73 5.75 -10.95
CA HIS A 67 0.76 4.38 -11.47
C HIS A 67 -0.64 3.75 -11.57
N ARG A 68 -1.66 4.58 -11.75
CA ARG A 68 -3.07 4.14 -11.77
C ARG A 68 -3.34 3.04 -12.79
N ASP A 69 -2.64 3.07 -13.92
CA ASP A 69 -2.72 2.12 -15.01
C ASP A 69 -2.34 0.68 -14.61
N LEU A 70 -1.62 0.52 -13.50
CA LEU A 70 -1.23 -0.77 -12.96
C LEU A 70 -2.27 -1.38 -12.00
N PHE A 71 -3.38 -0.69 -11.77
CA PHE A 71 -4.41 -1.09 -10.83
C PHE A 71 -5.75 -1.24 -11.54
N GLU A 72 -6.53 -2.23 -11.09
CA GLU A 72 -7.93 -2.31 -11.49
C GLU A 72 -8.71 -1.13 -10.92
N LYS A 73 -9.83 -0.75 -11.57
CA LYS A 73 -10.75 0.27 -11.06
C LYS A 73 -11.59 -0.28 -9.90
N ALA A 74 -10.92 -0.68 -8.83
CA ALA A 74 -11.46 -1.36 -7.66
C ALA A 74 -10.87 -0.79 -6.36
N ALA A 75 -11.36 -1.31 -5.24
CA ALA A 75 -10.87 -0.97 -3.91
C ALA A 75 -9.68 -1.85 -3.52
N TYR A 76 -8.63 -1.23 -3.00
CA TYR A 76 -7.41 -1.89 -2.52
C TYR A 76 -7.18 -1.56 -1.05
N TRP A 77 -6.96 -2.59 -0.23
CA TRP A 77 -6.64 -2.43 1.18
C TRP A 77 -5.33 -1.68 1.40
N SER A 78 -5.29 -0.90 2.47
CA SER A 78 -4.04 -0.40 3.07
C SER A 78 -3.66 -1.22 4.29
N ASN A 79 -2.42 -1.13 4.76
CA ASN A 79 -2.00 -1.70 6.04
C ASN A 79 -2.48 -0.93 7.28
N THR A 80 -3.29 0.12 7.09
CA THR A 80 -3.67 1.06 8.15
C THR A 80 -5.03 0.64 8.74
N PRO A 81 -5.09 0.02 9.94
CA PRO A 81 -6.34 -0.18 10.64
C PRO A 81 -6.93 1.17 11.07
N ASP A 82 -8.24 1.21 11.33
CA ASP A 82 -8.82 2.38 11.98
C ASP A 82 -8.41 2.44 13.46
N ASP A 83 -8.08 3.65 13.95
CA ASP A 83 -7.61 3.88 15.31
C ASP A 83 -8.70 4.42 16.25
N ASP A 84 -9.90 4.69 15.73
CA ASP A 84 -11.07 5.01 16.55
C ASP A 84 -11.62 3.73 17.22
N PRO A 85 -11.79 3.70 18.56
CA PRO A 85 -12.36 2.57 19.27
C PRO A 85 -13.73 2.10 18.74
N ASP A 86 -14.56 3.02 18.22
CA ASP A 86 -15.87 2.69 17.64
C ASP A 86 -15.76 1.93 16.30
N TYR A 87 -14.59 1.98 15.68
CA TYR A 87 -14.23 1.32 14.42
C TYR A 87 -13.23 0.18 14.62
N ALA A 88 -13.19 -0.39 15.83
CA ALA A 88 -12.44 -1.62 16.08
C ALA A 88 -12.81 -2.71 15.05
N GLY A 89 -11.80 -3.27 14.37
CA GLY A 89 -12.00 -4.23 13.29
C GLY A 89 -12.27 -3.61 11.92
N TRP A 90 -12.03 -2.31 11.74
CA TRP A 90 -12.04 -1.64 10.44
C TRP A 90 -10.61 -1.36 9.96
N ALA A 91 -10.47 -1.17 8.65
CA ALA A 91 -9.22 -0.77 8.02
C ALA A 91 -9.49 0.18 6.85
N TRP A 92 -8.47 0.96 6.50
CA TRP A 92 -8.54 1.90 5.39
C TRP A 92 -8.24 1.22 4.06
N TYR A 93 -8.88 1.71 3.00
CA TYR A 93 -8.66 1.31 1.62
C TYR A 93 -8.73 2.53 0.69
N GLN A 94 -8.22 2.38 -0.53
CA GLN A 94 -8.37 3.38 -1.58
C GLN A 94 -9.07 2.79 -2.80
N HIS A 95 -9.99 3.56 -3.39
CA HIS A 95 -10.71 3.17 -4.59
C HIS A 95 -10.04 3.74 -5.85
N PHE A 96 -9.47 2.88 -6.70
CA PHE A 96 -8.73 3.28 -7.90
C PHE A 96 -9.63 3.71 -9.07
N GLY A 97 -10.96 3.63 -8.93
CA GLY A 97 -11.90 4.22 -9.89
C GLY A 97 -11.99 5.75 -9.80
N ASN A 98 -11.83 6.34 -8.62
CA ASN A 98 -12.04 7.77 -8.37
C ASN A 98 -11.03 8.43 -7.42
N GLY A 99 -10.15 7.66 -6.77
CA GLY A 99 -9.07 8.16 -5.90
C GLY A 99 -9.46 8.30 -4.43
N ASN A 100 -10.74 8.06 -4.07
CA ASN A 100 -11.21 8.29 -2.71
C ASN A 100 -10.63 7.25 -1.73
N GLN A 101 -10.38 7.69 -0.50
CA GLN A 101 -10.11 6.80 0.63
C GLN A 101 -11.30 6.72 1.57
N HIS A 102 -11.55 5.51 2.05
CA HIS A 102 -12.58 5.20 3.02
C HIS A 102 -12.09 4.04 3.90
N ASP A 103 -12.85 3.72 4.93
CA ASP A 103 -12.67 2.58 5.80
C ASP A 103 -13.80 1.55 5.59
N ARG A 104 -13.50 0.29 5.85
CA ARG A 104 -14.46 -0.84 5.85
C ARG A 104 -14.11 -1.80 6.96
N HIS A 105 -15.11 -2.55 7.43
CA HIS A 105 -14.89 -3.68 8.31
C HIS A 105 -13.92 -4.68 7.64
N GLN A 106 -12.95 -5.17 8.40
CA GLN A 106 -11.82 -6.00 7.94
C GLN A 106 -12.27 -7.32 7.29
N VAL A 107 -13.51 -7.77 7.53
CA VAL A 107 -14.12 -8.95 6.87
C VAL A 107 -14.61 -8.68 5.45
N THR A 108 -14.55 -7.43 4.99
CA THR A 108 -14.90 -7.08 3.60
C THR A 108 -13.83 -7.61 2.66
N GLU A 109 -14.22 -8.07 1.48
CA GLU A 109 -13.26 -8.59 0.49
C GLU A 109 -12.85 -7.50 -0.52
N LEU A 110 -11.65 -6.94 -0.35
CA LEU A 110 -11.05 -5.96 -1.26
C LEU A 110 -9.73 -6.51 -1.82
N ARG A 111 -9.24 -5.93 -2.93
CA ARG A 111 -7.98 -6.38 -3.58
C ARG A 111 -6.76 -5.94 -2.77
N ALA A 112 -5.60 -6.48 -3.12
CA ALA A 112 -4.33 -6.04 -2.54
C ALA A 112 -3.20 -5.87 -3.55
N ARG A 113 -2.30 -4.97 -3.20
CA ARG A 113 -0.93 -4.88 -3.72
C ARG A 113 0.01 -4.96 -2.54
N ALA A 114 1.28 -5.25 -2.79
CA ALA A 114 2.29 -5.28 -1.74
C ALA A 114 3.43 -4.30 -2.06
N VAL A 115 3.98 -3.71 -1.01
CA VAL A 115 5.18 -2.88 -1.07
C VAL A 115 6.26 -3.46 -0.17
N ARG A 116 7.52 -3.16 -0.48
CA ARG A 116 8.63 -3.28 0.47
C ARG A 116 9.17 -1.88 0.78
N ARG A 117 9.67 -1.70 1.99
CA ARG A 117 10.20 -0.42 2.49
C ARG A 117 11.68 -0.57 2.85
N LEU A 118 12.48 0.44 2.52
CA LEU A 118 13.92 0.47 2.80
C LEU A 118 14.32 1.83 3.36
N SER A 119 15.07 1.83 4.45
CA SER A 119 15.78 3.01 4.94
C SER A 119 17.25 2.86 4.56
N ILE A 120 17.79 3.80 3.78
CA ILE A 120 19.16 3.79 3.25
C ILE A 120 19.92 5.05 3.63
#